data_AF-A0A3C0XLS3-F1
#
_entry.id   AF-A0A3C0XLS3-F1
#
_cell.length_a   1.000
_cell.length_b   1.000
_cell.length_c   1.000
_cell.angle_alpha   90.00
_cell.angle_beta   90.00
_cell.angle_gamma   90.00
#
_symmetry.space_group_name_H-M   'P 1'
#
loop_
_entity.id
_entity.type
_entity.pdbx_description
1 polymer ?
#
loop_
_entity_poly.entity_id
_entity_poly.type
_entity_poly.pdbx_seq_one_letter_code
_entity_poly.pdbx_strand_id
1 'polypeptide(L)'
;MDAVDRLGTALVAVEWEDVTAYTRTAIPEDFEPYRLRKLTCGMLWKETDDYIVVVGDYDITNEGKDYRHNDFHIIPRGVIRQLTVLRDPSELVSLDVASAG
;
A
#
# COMPACT_ATOMS: atom_id res chain seq x y z
N MET A 1 4.67 24.61 -3.78
CA MET A 1 3.43 23.84 -3.59
C MET A 1 3.80 22.42 -3.95
N ASP A 2 4.15 21.65 -2.92
CA ASP A 2 4.82 20.36 -3.06
C ASP A 2 3.88 19.33 -3.69
N ALA A 3 4.46 18.36 -4.39
CA ALA A 3 3.75 17.28 -5.09
C ALA A 3 2.78 16.47 -4.20
N VAL A 4 2.86 16.67 -2.88
CA VAL A 4 1.99 16.10 -1.85
C VAL A 4 0.53 16.56 -1.99
N ASP A 5 0.26 17.77 -2.51
CA ASP A 5 -1.12 18.33 -2.53
C ASP A 5 -2.00 17.85 -3.70
N ARG A 6 -1.44 17.15 -4.72
CA ARG A 6 -2.20 16.78 -5.93
C ARG A 6 -2.73 15.34 -5.95
N LEU A 7 -2.23 14.47 -5.08
CA LEU A 7 -2.69 13.09 -5.00
C LEU A 7 -3.71 13.00 -3.88
N GLY A 8 -4.98 13.30 -4.19
CA GLY A 8 -6.06 12.71 -3.38
C GLY A 8 -5.81 11.19 -3.33
N THR A 9 -5.96 10.61 -2.15
CA THR A 9 -5.46 9.27 -1.79
C THR A 9 -6.01 8.18 -2.71
N ALA A 10 -5.38 7.99 -3.87
CA ALA A 10 -5.80 7.03 -4.87
C ALA A 10 -5.66 5.62 -4.30
N LEU A 11 -6.66 4.78 -4.51
CA LEU A 11 -6.57 3.37 -4.18
C LEU A 11 -5.78 2.69 -5.29
N VAL A 12 -4.67 2.03 -4.94
CA VAL A 12 -3.77 1.38 -5.89
C VAL A 12 -3.60 -0.11 -5.57
N ALA A 13 -3.30 -0.89 -6.61
CA ALA A 13 -2.73 -2.22 -6.51
C ALA A 13 -1.33 -2.21 -7.12
N VAL A 14 -0.34 -2.65 -6.35
CA VAL A 14 1.06 -2.66 -6.74
C VAL A 14 1.56 -4.10 -6.74
N GLU A 15 1.96 -4.57 -7.90
CA GLU A 15 2.70 -5.81 -8.06
C GLU A 15 4.20 -5.51 -8.02
N TRP A 16 4.94 -6.17 -7.14
CA TRP A 16 6.36 -5.90 -6.93
C TRP A 16 7.13 -7.14 -6.46
N GLU A 17 8.45 -7.09 -6.58
CA GLU A 17 9.35 -8.15 -6.13
C GLU A 17 9.95 -7.81 -4.75
N ASP A 18 9.56 -8.56 -3.73
CA ASP A 18 10.08 -8.43 -2.37
C ASP A 18 11.43 -9.15 -2.23
N VAL A 19 12.47 -8.46 -2.69
CA VAL A 19 13.86 -8.89 -2.56
C VAL A 19 14.34 -8.91 -1.10
N THR A 20 13.61 -8.27 -0.16
CA THR A 20 14.05 -8.14 1.24
C THR A 20 13.70 -9.35 2.09
N ALA A 21 12.63 -10.07 1.76
CA ALA A 21 12.15 -11.25 2.50
C ALA A 21 13.20 -12.36 2.65
N TYR A 22 14.17 -12.46 1.74
CA TYR A 22 15.12 -13.59 1.70
C TYR A 22 16.59 -13.19 1.80
N THR A 23 16.90 -11.91 2.00
CA THR A 23 18.28 -11.52 2.37
C THR A 23 18.65 -11.94 3.81
N ARG A 24 17.65 -12.33 4.63
CA ARG A 24 17.83 -12.67 6.05
C ARG A 24 17.94 -14.17 6.34
N THR A 25 17.61 -15.03 5.39
CA THR A 25 17.61 -16.50 5.55
C THR A 25 18.03 -17.14 4.24
N ALA A 26 18.92 -18.13 4.29
CA ALA A 26 19.41 -18.84 3.10
C ALA A 26 18.25 -19.22 2.17
N ILE A 27 18.32 -18.79 0.91
CA ILE A 27 17.32 -19.14 -0.11
C ILE A 27 17.38 -20.67 -0.29
N PRO A 28 16.27 -21.40 -0.05
CA PRO A 28 16.23 -22.84 -0.25
C PRO A 28 16.53 -23.25 -1.70
N GLU A 29 17.05 -24.46 -1.91
CA GLU A 29 17.34 -24.97 -3.27
C GLU A 29 16.09 -25.16 -4.14
N ASP A 30 14.92 -25.33 -3.52
CA ASP A 30 13.61 -25.43 -4.17
C ASP A 30 12.89 -24.06 -4.29
N PHE A 31 13.64 -22.96 -4.16
CA PHE A 31 13.05 -21.64 -4.22
C PHE A 31 12.57 -21.27 -5.62
N GLU A 32 11.28 -21.01 -5.71
CA GLU A 32 10.66 -20.56 -6.95
C GLU A 32 10.59 -19.03 -7.03
N PRO A 33 11.05 -18.37 -8.11
CA PRO A 33 11.08 -16.91 -8.23
C PRO A 33 9.74 -16.21 -8.03
N TYR A 34 8.62 -16.88 -8.35
CA TYR A 34 7.29 -16.30 -8.12
C TYR A 34 7.00 -16.02 -6.64
N ARG A 35 7.72 -16.67 -5.70
CA ARG A 35 7.59 -16.41 -4.26
C ARG A 35 8.06 -15.01 -3.86
N LEU A 36 8.82 -14.33 -4.72
CA LEU A 36 9.19 -12.92 -4.57
C LEU A 36 8.07 -11.97 -4.99
N ARG A 37 7.11 -12.41 -5.82
CA ARG A 37 6.04 -11.55 -6.30
C ARG A 37 5.04 -11.29 -5.18
N LYS A 38 4.86 -10.02 -4.84
CA LYS A 38 3.87 -9.52 -3.88
C LYS A 38 2.86 -8.66 -4.62
N LEU A 39 1.62 -8.69 -4.13
CA LEU A 39 0.58 -7.76 -4.50
C LEU A 39 0.17 -7.00 -3.24
N THR A 40 0.41 -5.68 -3.25
CA THR A 40 0.00 -4.78 -2.16
C THR A 40 -1.09 -3.87 -2.68
N CYS A 41 -2.24 -3.88 -2.01
CA CYS A 41 -3.34 -2.95 -2.28
C CYS A 41 -3.48 -1.96 -1.13
N GLY A 42 -3.77 -0.70 -1.44
CA GLY A 42 -3.93 0.32 -0.41
C GLY A 42 -3.94 1.72 -0.98
N MET A 43 -3.91 2.71 -0.08
CA MET A 43 -3.85 4.12 -0.48
C MET A 43 -2.42 4.48 -0.88
N LEU A 44 -2.26 5.09 -2.05
CA LEU A 44 -1.00 5.71 -2.44
C LEU A 44 -0.81 6.99 -1.62
N TRP A 45 0.03 6.89 -0.58
CA TRP A 45 0.24 7.99 0.37
C TRP A 45 1.39 8.90 -0.02
N LYS A 46 2.44 8.34 -0.63
CA LYS A 46 3.59 9.11 -1.10
C LYS A 46 4.15 8.51 -2.37
N GLU A 47 4.56 9.37 -3.28
CA GLU A 47 5.23 9.02 -4.51
C GLU A 47 6.49 9.89 -4.66
N THR A 48 7.63 9.26 -4.92
CA THR A 48 8.91 9.92 -5.24
C THR A 48 9.50 9.29 -6.49
N ASP A 49 10.62 9.84 -7.00
CA ASP A 49 11.33 9.23 -8.13
C ASP A 49 11.94 7.87 -7.78
N ASP A 50 12.23 7.61 -6.50
CA ASP A 50 12.93 6.41 -6.04
C ASP A 50 12.00 5.32 -5.51
N TYR A 51 10.89 5.70 -4.88
CA TYR A 51 9.98 4.78 -4.20
C TYR A 51 8.55 5.32 -4.12
N ILE A 52 7.63 4.42 -3.80
CA ILE A 52 6.26 4.77 -3.39
C ILE A 52 6.00 4.27 -1.98
N VAL A 53 5.01 4.87 -1.32
CA VAL A 53 4.49 4.39 -0.05
C VAL A 53 3.02 4.07 -0.21
N VAL A 54 2.68 2.80 0.01
CA VAL A 54 1.29 2.30 0.01
C VAL A 54 0.89 1.99 1.43
N VAL A 55 -0.22 2.57 1.88
CA VAL A 55 -0.79 2.31 3.19
C VAL A 55 -1.88 1.24 3.03
N GLY A 56 -1.60 0.05 3.56
CA GLY A 56 -2.57 -1.03 3.65
C GLY A 56 -3.44 -0.82 4.89
N ASP A 57 -4.75 -0.72 4.67
CA ASP A 57 -5.74 -0.67 5.74
C ASP A 57 -6.29 -2.08 5.99
N TYR A 58 -6.04 -2.63 7.18
CA TYR A 58 -6.62 -3.91 7.62
C TYR A 58 -7.95 -3.74 8.36
N ASP A 59 -8.50 -2.52 8.42
CA ASP A 59 -9.67 -2.20 9.24
C ASP A 59 -10.98 -2.09 8.46
N ILE A 60 -11.09 -2.77 7.31
CA ILE A 60 -12.38 -2.85 6.59
C ILE A 60 -13.38 -3.78 7.32
N THR A 61 -12.94 -4.62 8.28
CA THR A 61 -13.84 -5.54 9.00
C THR A 61 -13.51 -5.82 10.47
N ASN A 62 -12.50 -5.18 11.09
CA ASN A 62 -12.03 -5.57 12.44
C ASN A 62 -12.78 -4.86 13.59
N GLU A 63 -14.10 -4.74 13.48
CA GLU A 63 -14.94 -4.24 14.58
C GLU A 63 -14.65 -5.02 15.88
N GLY A 64 -14.12 -4.32 16.89
CA GLY A 64 -14.02 -4.81 18.27
C GLY A 64 -12.71 -5.49 18.69
N LYS A 65 -11.65 -5.45 17.87
CA LYS A 65 -10.29 -5.82 18.32
C LYS A 65 -9.40 -4.62 18.09
N ASP A 66 -8.74 -4.09 19.12
CA ASP A 66 -7.91 -2.87 19.11
C ASP A 66 -6.67 -2.90 18.17
N TYR A 67 -6.71 -3.65 17.08
CA TYR A 67 -5.70 -3.70 16.02
C TYR A 67 -5.77 -2.44 15.14
N ARG A 68 -5.32 -1.31 15.69
CA ARG A 68 -5.02 -0.10 14.91
C ARG A 68 -3.66 -0.22 14.24
N HIS A 69 -3.47 -1.19 13.35
CA HIS A 69 -2.24 -1.34 12.58
C HIS A 69 -2.50 -1.02 11.11
N ASN A 70 -2.04 0.16 10.70
CA ASN A 70 -1.85 0.48 9.30
C ASN A 70 -0.45 -0.01 8.90
N ASP A 71 -0.37 -0.89 7.91
CA ASP A 71 0.92 -1.32 7.38
C ASP A 71 1.38 -0.37 6.28
N PHE A 72 2.55 0.23 6.49
CA PHE A 72 3.20 1.08 5.50
C PHE A 72 4.16 0.25 4.66
N HIS A 73 3.87 0.12 3.37
CA HIS A 73 4.74 -0.54 2.41
C HIS A 73 5.55 0.52 1.66
N ILE A 74 6.85 0.58 1.92
CA ILE A 74 7.79 1.37 1.12
C ILE A 74 8.30 0.47 0.00
N ILE A 75 7.93 0.76 -1.23
CA ILE A 75 8.22 -0.08 -2.40
C ILE A 75 9.15 0.69 -3.35
N PRO A 76 10.41 0.28 -3.51
CA PRO A 76 11.34 0.89 -4.48
C PRO A 76 10.81 0.76 -5.91
N ARG A 77 10.95 1.79 -6.75
CA ARG A 77 10.43 1.73 -8.13
C ARG A 77 11.05 0.63 -8.97
N GLY A 78 12.34 0.36 -8.76
CA GLY A 78 13.08 -0.66 -9.51
C GLY A 78 12.54 -2.09 -9.33
N VAL A 79 11.74 -2.34 -8.30
CA VAL A 79 11.12 -3.67 -8.05
C VAL A 79 9.64 -3.71 -8.39
N ILE A 80 9.04 -2.59 -8.81
CA ILE A 80 7.63 -2.55 -9.21
C ILE A 80 7.50 -3.15 -10.60
N ARG A 81 6.67 -4.19 -10.70
CA ARG A 81 6.32 -4.83 -11.97
C ARG A 81 5.10 -4.16 -12.60
N GLN A 82 4.13 -3.78 -11.78
CA GLN A 82 2.91 -3.11 -12.22
C GLN A 82 2.33 -2.25 -11.10
N LEU A 83 1.89 -1.04 -11.45
CA LEU A 83 1.08 -0.18 -10.57
C LEU A 83 -0.23 0.12 -11.27
N THR A 84 -1.34 -0.22 -10.63
CA THR A 84 -2.69 -0.02 -11.16
C THR A 84 -3.47 0.89 -10.22
N VAL A 85 -4.03 1.97 -10.75
CA VAL A 85 -4.99 2.80 -10.02
C VAL A 85 -6.35 2.10 -10.06
N LEU A 86 -6.84 1.69 -8.89
CA LEU A 86 -8.12 1.00 -8.72
C LEU A 86 -9.29 1.97 -8.58
N ARG A 87 -9.03 3.13 -7.98
CA ARG A 87 -9.99 4.24 -7.86
C ARG A 87 -9.24 5.56 -7.94
N ASP A 88 -9.67 6.40 -8.87
CA ASP A 88 -9.17 7.77 -9.01
C ASP A 88 -9.50 8.60 -7.76
N PRO A 89 -8.76 9.70 -7.51
CA PRO A 89 -8.99 10.58 -6.36
C PRO A 89 -10.47 10.97 -6.26
N SER A 90 -11.15 10.52 -5.20
CA SER A 90 -12.44 11.10 -4.83
C SER A 90 -12.19 12.30 -3.93
N GLU A 91 -13.02 13.35 -4.04
CA GLU A 91 -13.03 14.42 -3.04
C GLU A 91 -13.18 13.81 -1.65
N LEU A 92 -12.38 14.29 -0.70
CA LEU A 92 -12.48 13.97 0.71
C LEU A 92 -13.85 14.45 1.20
N VAL A 93 -14.78 13.52 1.39
CA VAL A 93 -16.10 13.84 1.92
C VAL A 93 -16.03 13.70 3.44
N SER A 94 -16.25 14.80 4.16
CA SER A 94 -16.50 14.74 5.60
C SER A 94 -17.77 13.91 5.82
N LEU A 95 -17.66 12.85 6.62
CA LEU A 95 -18.85 12.22 7.17
C LEU A 95 -19.36 13.13 8.27
N ASP A 96 -20.39 13.92 7.98
CA ASP A 96 -21.17 14.60 9.01
C ASP A 96 -21.86 13.52 9.84
N VAL A 97 -21.20 13.11 10.93
CA VAL A 97 -21.80 12.24 11.92
C VAL A 97 -22.84 13.09 12.65
N ALA A 98 -24.08 13.06 12.18
CA ALA A 98 -25.20 13.60 12.91
C ALA A 98 -25.19 12.92 14.28
N SER A 99 -24.90 13.69 15.33
CA SER A 99 -25.08 13.26 16.71
C SER A 99 -26.53 12.84 16.87
N ALA A 100 -26.75 11.53 17.01
CA ALA A 100 -28.03 10.99 17.42
C ALA A 100 -28.35 11.61 18.79
N GLY A 101 -29.38 12.46 18.82
CA GLY A 101 -29.95 13.04 20.04
C GLY A 101 -30.75 12.02 20.84
#